data_AF-A0A4Q3UA45-F1
#
_entry.id   AF-A0A4Q3UA45-F1
#
_cell.length_a   1.000
_cell.length_b   1.000
_cell.length_c   1.000
_cell.angle_alpha   90.00
_cell.angle_beta   90.00
_cell.angle_gamma   90.00
#
_symmetry.space_group_name_H-M   'P 1'
#
loop_
_entity.id
_entity.type
_entity.pdbx_description
1 polymer ?
#
loop_
_entity_poly.entity_id
_entity_poly.type
_entity_poly.pdbx_seq_one_letter_code
_entity_poly.pdbx_strand_id
1 'polypeptide(L)'
;MKIEVLNTGYFKLDGGAMFGVVPKSMWNKLNPADENNLCNWALRCMLIEDDGRLILVDTGMGDKQEEKFFNHYFRSGTKSISQLLAEKGFSNNDITDVFLT
;
A
#
# COMPACT_ATOMS: atom_id res chain seq x y z
N MET A 1 -3.17 -19.58 11.92
CA MET A 1 -2.81 -18.53 10.96
C MET A 1 -3.96 -18.17 10.01
N LYS A 2 -4.48 -16.95 10.13
CA LYS A 2 -5.37 -16.30 9.15
C LYS A 2 -4.66 -15.04 8.63
N ILE A 3 -4.74 -14.80 7.33
CA ILE A 3 -4.05 -13.70 6.66
C ILE A 3 -5.05 -12.90 5.84
N GLU A 4 -5.07 -11.59 6.04
CA GLU A 4 -5.91 -10.66 5.31
C GLU A 4 -5.11 -9.51 4.70
N VAL A 5 -5.51 -9.10 3.49
CA VAL A 5 -4.93 -7.93 2.83
C VAL A 5 -5.67 -6.68 3.28
N LEU A 6 -4.93 -5.70 3.79
CA LEU A 6 -5.43 -4.36 4.07
C LEU A 6 -4.99 -3.44 2.93
N ASN A 7 -5.92 -3.01 2.08
CA ASN A 7 -5.62 -2.06 1.00
C ASN A 7 -5.80 -0.62 1.50
N THR A 8 -4.68 0.05 1.77
CA THR A 8 -4.65 1.45 2.25
C THR A 8 -4.81 2.48 1.14
N GLY A 9 -4.96 2.04 -0.11
CA GLY A 9 -5.22 2.89 -1.27
C GLY A 9 -4.24 2.62 -2.40
N TYR A 10 -4.15 3.57 -3.31
CA TYR A 10 -3.31 3.51 -4.49
C TYR A 10 -2.49 4.77 -4.64
N PHE A 11 -1.39 4.65 -5.38
CA PHE A 11 -0.50 5.75 -5.73
C PHE A 11 0.13 5.47 -7.07
N LYS A 12 0.65 6.52 -7.71
CA LYS A 12 1.32 6.41 -8.99
C LYS A 12 2.82 6.66 -8.87
N LEU A 13 3.60 5.88 -9.62
CA LEU A 13 5.04 6.08 -9.82
C LEU A 13 5.39 5.83 -11.30
N ASP A 14 6.51 6.40 -11.72
CA ASP A 14 7.06 6.17 -13.06
C ASP A 14 7.31 4.67 -13.30
N GLY A 15 6.72 4.12 -14.35
CA GLY A 15 6.86 2.72 -14.70
C GLY A 15 8.30 2.35 -15.07
N GLY A 16 9.04 3.25 -15.72
CA GLY A 16 10.44 3.03 -16.05
C GLY A 16 11.31 2.88 -14.81
N ALA A 17 11.09 3.71 -13.78
CA ALA A 17 11.77 3.61 -12.50
C ALA A 17 11.47 2.28 -11.78
N MET A 18 10.23 1.79 -11.86
CA MET A 18 9.82 0.55 -11.19
C MET A 18 10.28 -0.73 -11.90
N PHE A 19 10.39 -0.70 -13.23
CA PHE A 19 10.79 -1.86 -14.04
C PHE A 19 12.27 -1.84 -14.48
N GLY A 20 13.00 -0.76 -14.21
CA GLY A 20 14.43 -0.63 -14.45
C GLY A 20 14.81 -0.88 -15.92
N VAL A 21 15.65 -1.88 -16.16
CA VAL A 21 16.17 -2.20 -17.50
C VAL A 21 15.14 -2.88 -18.41
N VAL A 22 13.97 -3.27 -17.90
CA VAL A 22 12.96 -3.97 -18.69
C VAL A 22 12.30 -3.00 -19.68
N PRO A 23 12.30 -3.29 -21.00
CA PRO A 23 11.64 -2.45 -22.00
C PRO A 23 10.16 -2.16 -21.75
N LYS A 24 9.75 -0.90 -21.96
CA LYS A 24 8.36 -0.44 -21.81
C LYS A 24 7.35 -1.25 -22.61
N SER A 25 7.70 -1.67 -23.83
CA SER A 25 6.83 -2.50 -24.66
C SER A 25 6.47 -3.85 -24.03
N MET A 26 7.24 -4.34 -23.05
CA MET A 26 6.94 -5.56 -22.30
C MET A 26 6.13 -5.27 -21.05
N TRP A 27 6.63 -4.43 -20.14
CA TRP A 27 5.95 -4.22 -18.86
C TRP A 27 4.64 -3.44 -18.98
N ASN A 28 4.49 -2.55 -19.98
CA ASN A 28 3.27 -1.75 -20.15
C ASN A 28 2.04 -2.58 -20.53
N LYS A 29 2.24 -3.82 -21.00
CA LYS A 29 1.15 -4.76 -21.26
C LYS A 29 0.54 -5.32 -19.97
N LEU A 30 1.36 -5.44 -18.91
CA LEU A 30 0.96 -5.98 -17.60
C LEU A 30 0.55 -4.85 -16.65
N ASN A 31 1.28 -3.74 -16.69
CA ASN A 31 1.06 -2.56 -15.87
C ASN A 31 0.96 -1.33 -16.78
N PRO A 32 -0.21 -1.05 -17.38
CA PRO A 32 -0.38 0.10 -18.26
C PRO A 32 -0.04 1.40 -17.54
N ALA A 33 0.87 2.19 -18.11
CA ALA A 33 1.15 3.55 -17.68
C ALA A 33 0.19 4.55 -18.36
N ASP A 34 0.00 5.69 -17.70
CA ASP A 34 -0.66 6.85 -18.29
C ASP A 34 0.28 7.66 -19.21
N GLU A 35 -0.22 8.79 -19.71
CA GLU A 35 0.49 9.73 -20.58
C GLU A 35 1.77 10.31 -19.97
N ASN A 36 1.88 10.34 -18.63
CA ASN A 36 3.07 10.80 -17.91
C ASN A 36 4.01 9.63 -17.55
N ASN A 37 3.82 8.46 -18.15
CA ASN A 37 4.56 7.23 -17.87
C ASN A 37 4.34 6.70 -16.45
N LEU A 38 3.28 7.11 -15.75
CA LEU A 38 2.99 6.67 -14.39
C LEU A 38 2.07 5.45 -14.38
N CYS A 39 2.45 4.42 -13.63
CA CYS A 39 1.62 3.24 -13.36
C CYS A 39 0.90 3.39 -12.02
N ASN A 40 -0.25 2.73 -11.86
CA ASN A 40 -1.00 2.72 -10.61
C ASN A 40 -0.61 1.51 -9.73
N TRP A 41 -0.28 1.76 -8.47
CA TRP A 41 0.25 0.80 -7.52
C TRP A 41 -0.66 0.72 -6.29
N ALA A 42 -0.91 -0.49 -5.79
CA ALA A 42 -1.71 -0.68 -4.58
C ALA A 42 -0.82 -0.67 -3.34
N LEU A 43 -1.19 0.09 -2.32
CA LEU A 43 -0.57 0.08 -1.00
C LEU A 43 -1.24 -0.98 -0.14
N ARG A 44 -0.78 -2.22 -0.30
CA ARG A 44 -1.27 -3.36 0.47
C ARG A 44 -0.40 -3.60 1.68
N CYS A 45 -1.04 -3.69 2.83
CA CYS A 45 -0.47 -4.18 4.07
C CYS A 45 -1.10 -5.54 4.39
N MET A 46 -0.52 -6.27 5.35
CA MET A 46 -1.01 -7.60 5.72
C MET A 46 -1.39 -7.62 7.20
N LEU A 47 -2.59 -8.11 7.50
CA LEU A 47 -3.01 -8.42 8.86
C LEU A 47 -2.95 -9.93 9.05
N ILE A 48 -2.19 -10.39 10.03
CA ILE A 48 -1.97 -11.80 10.32
C ILE A 48 -2.46 -12.09 11.74
N GLU A 49 -3.40 -13.01 11.86
CA GLU A 49 -3.84 -13.58 13.13
C GLU A 49 -3.17 -14.94 13.30
N ASP A 50 -2.30 -15.08 14.30
CA ASP A 50 -1.62 -16.34 14.58
C ASP A 50 -1.27 -16.50 16.05
N ASP A 51 -1.63 -17.64 16.64
CA ASP A 51 -1.35 -18.00 18.04
C ASP A 51 -1.64 -16.88 19.07
N GLY A 52 -2.81 -16.25 18.96
CA GLY A 52 -3.23 -15.14 19.84
C GLY A 52 -2.54 -13.80 19.56
N ARG A 53 -1.69 -13.73 18.54
CA ARG A 53 -1.04 -12.50 18.07
C ARG A 53 -1.83 -11.88 16.93
N LEU A 54 -1.81 -10.56 16.87
CA LEU A 54 -2.36 -9.79 15.76
C LEU A 54 -1.22 -8.95 15.18
N ILE A 55 -0.66 -9.45 14.08
CA ILE A 55 0.56 -8.96 13.48
C ILE A 55 0.21 -8.12 12.25
N LEU A 56 0.78 -6.92 12.16
CA LEU A 56 0.66 -6.05 11.00
C LEU A 56 1.98 -6.02 10.22
N VAL A 57 1.92 -6.24 8.90
CA VAL A 57 3.05 -6.03 7.99
C VAL A 57 2.82 -4.75 7.20
N ASP A 58 3.72 -3.78 7.40
CA ASP A 58 3.66 -2.39 6.94
C ASP A 58 2.43 -1.60 7.40
N THR A 59 2.49 -0.27 7.30
CA THR A 59 1.45 0.65 7.83
C THR A 59 0.90 1.62 6.79
N GLY A 60 1.17 1.36 5.51
CA GLY A 60 0.78 2.24 4.40
C GLY A 60 1.54 3.57 4.43
N MET A 61 1.00 4.59 3.75
CA MET A 61 1.65 5.91 3.66
C MET A 61 1.39 6.83 4.88
N GLY A 62 0.38 6.52 5.69
CA GLY A 62 -0.04 7.36 6.81
C GLY A 62 -0.38 8.81 6.41
N ASP A 63 -0.25 9.71 7.38
CA ASP A 63 -0.60 11.13 7.30
C ASP A 63 0.50 12.07 7.85
N LYS A 64 1.69 11.53 8.13
CA LYS A 64 2.81 12.27 8.74
C LYS A 64 3.41 13.36 7.84
N GLN A 65 3.31 13.20 6.52
CA GLN A 65 3.93 14.11 5.55
C GLN A 65 2.96 15.22 5.13
N GLU A 66 3.50 16.32 4.61
CA GLU A 66 2.69 17.42 4.09
C GLU A 66 2.00 17.07 2.76
N GLU A 67 0.91 17.78 2.43
CA GLU A 67 0.17 17.57 1.18
C GLU A 67 1.04 17.72 -0.07
N LYS A 68 1.99 18.68 -0.05
CA LYS A 68 2.96 18.87 -1.14
C LYS A 68 3.76 17.60 -1.43
N PHE A 69 4.19 16.87 -0.40
CA PHE A 69 4.88 15.60 -0.57
C PHE A 69 3.97 14.56 -1.23
N PHE A 70 2.73 14.44 -0.75
CA PHE A 70 1.75 13.48 -1.28
C PHE A 70 1.31 13.76 -2.71
N ASN A 71 1.35 15.02 -3.15
CA ASN A 71 1.00 15.41 -4.53
C ASN A 71 1.91 14.79 -5.59
N HIS A 72 3.13 14.39 -5.24
CA HIS A 72 4.02 13.67 -6.15
C HIS A 72 3.56 12.23 -6.44
N TYR A 73 2.69 11.66 -5.59
CA TYR A 73 2.31 10.25 -5.65
C TYR A 73 0.89 10.03 -6.19
N PHE A 74 0.16 11.09 -6.56
CA PHE A 74 -1.18 10.99 -7.17
C PHE A 74 -2.11 9.98 -6.46
N ARG A 75 -2.17 10.08 -5.12
CA ARG A 75 -2.88 9.11 -4.28
C ARG A 75 -4.36 9.01 -4.63
N SER A 76 -4.93 7.82 -4.55
CA SER A 76 -6.36 7.58 -4.73
C SER A 76 -6.87 6.43 -3.85
N GLY A 77 -8.16 6.46 -3.49
CA GLY A 77 -8.78 5.40 -2.69
C GLY A 77 -8.18 5.23 -1.29
N THR A 78 -7.58 6.28 -0.72
CA THR A 78 -6.85 6.23 0.54
C THR A 78 -7.75 5.85 1.71
N LYS A 79 -7.33 4.84 2.47
CA LYS A 79 -7.90 4.48 3.79
C LYS A 79 -6.77 4.36 4.80
N SER A 80 -6.98 4.85 6.01
CA SER A 80 -6.01 4.65 7.08
C SER A 80 -6.04 3.21 7.59
N ILE A 81 -4.94 2.76 8.17
CA ILE A 81 -4.88 1.45 8.84
C ILE A 81 -5.94 1.36 9.94
N SER A 82 -6.12 2.41 10.74
CA SER A 82 -7.14 2.45 11.79
C SER A 82 -8.55 2.20 11.24
N GLN A 83 -8.90 2.77 10.08
CA GLN A 83 -10.20 2.54 9.43
C GLN A 83 -10.34 1.07 8.98
N LEU A 84 -9.30 0.52 8.36
CA LEU A 84 -9.29 -0.85 7.87
C LEU A 84 -9.33 -1.87 9.01
N LEU A 85 -8.64 -1.62 10.13
CA LEU A 85 -8.71 -2.46 11.33
C LEU A 85 -10.11 -2.42 11.95
N ALA A 86 -10.73 -1.23 12.03
CA ALA A 86 -12.09 -1.09 12.54
C ALA A 86 -13.11 -1.86 11.68
N GLU A 87 -12.95 -1.85 10.35
CA GLU A 87 -13.74 -2.67 9.42
C GLU A 87 -13.59 -4.19 9.68
N LYS A 88 -12.51 -4.61 10.34
CA LYS A 88 -12.22 -5.99 10.74
C LYS A 88 -12.53 -6.28 12.21
N GLY A 89 -13.04 -5.31 12.96
CA GLY A 89 -13.37 -5.46 14.38
C GLY A 89 -12.17 -5.30 15.33
N PHE A 90 -11.06 -4.73 14.84
CA PHE A 90 -9.86 -4.46 15.63
C PHE A 90 -9.60 -2.96 15.77
N SER A 91 -8.77 -2.62 16.75
CA SER A 91 -8.20 -1.30 16.96
C SER A 91 -6.67 -1.37 16.86
N ASN A 92 -6.02 -0.21 16.79
CA ASN A 92 -4.55 -0.15 16.79
C ASN A 92 -3.94 -0.73 18.08
N ASN A 93 -4.68 -0.73 19.19
CA ASN A 93 -4.21 -1.26 20.47
C ASN A 93 -4.22 -2.81 20.52
N ASP A 94 -4.92 -3.45 19.60
CA ASP A 94 -4.97 -4.92 19.52
C ASP A 94 -3.76 -5.48 18.76
N ILE A 95 -3.05 -4.64 18.00
CA ILE A 95 -1.85 -5.03 17.26
C ILE A 95 -0.73 -5.36 18.24
N THR A 96 -0.26 -6.61 18.19
CA THR A 96 0.82 -7.10 19.05
C THR A 96 2.20 -6.82 18.46
N ASP A 97 2.30 -6.82 17.13
CA ASP A 97 3.56 -6.72 16.41
C ASP A 97 3.40 -5.93 15.12
N VAL A 98 4.45 -5.21 14.74
CA VAL A 98 4.56 -4.56 13.44
C VAL A 98 5.87 -4.97 12.78
N PHE A 99 5.80 -5.60 11.61
CA PHE A 99 6.94 -5.86 10.75
C PHE A 99 6.96 -4.83 9.62
N LEU A 100 8.12 -4.22 9.37
CA LEU A 100 8.34 -3.25 8.30
C LEU A 100 9.28 -3.85 7.25
N THR A 101 8.93 -3.75 5.97
CA THR A 101 9.72 -4.33 4.85
C THR A 101 10.69 -3.35 4.19
#